data_AF-A0A844E9B3-F1
#
_entry.id   AF-A0A844E9B3-F1
#
_cell.length_a   1.000
_cell.length_b   1.000
_cell.length_c   1.000
_cell.angle_alpha   90.00
_cell.angle_beta   90.00
_cell.angle_gamma   90.00
#
_symmetry.space_group_name_H-M   'P 1'
#
loop_
_entity.id
_entity.type
_entity.pdbx_description
1 polymer ?
#
loop_
_entity_poly.entity_id
_entity_poly.type
_entity_poly.pdbx_seq_one_letter_code
_entity_poly.pdbx_strand_id
1 'polypeptide(L)' 'MASVMGINKIGLPKLSENMDPEDARALRSYLYQMQEQLQYVLSNLDVENMSDEMRTKLQNL' A
#
# COMPACT_ATOMS: atom_id res chain seq x y z
N MET A 1 3.59 -15.60 -6.45
CA MET A 1 2.82 -14.34 -6.49
C MET A 1 2.13 -14.15 -5.15
N ALA A 2 2.58 -13.20 -4.34
CA ALA A 2 1.88 -12.85 -3.10
C ALA A 2 0.46 -12.36 -3.46
N SER A 3 -0.56 -12.83 -2.75
CA SER A 3 -1.95 -12.52 -3.09
C SER A 3 -2.25 -11.04 -2.90
N VAL A 4 -2.33 -10.30 -4.01
CA VAL A 4 -2.63 -8.85 -4.04
C VAL A 4 -4.11 -8.54 -3.75
N MET A 5 -4.97 -9.58 -3.68
CA MET A 5 -6.43 -9.46 -3.51
C MET A 5 -6.86 -8.74 -2.23
N GLY A 6 -5.99 -8.65 -1.21
CA GLY A 6 -6.28 -7.95 0.04
C GLY A 6 -5.96 -6.45 0.02
N ILE A 7 -5.10 -5.97 -0.86
CA ILE A 7 -4.64 -4.56 -0.87
C ILE A 7 -5.72 -3.62 -1.40
N ASN A 8 -6.51 -4.09 -2.38
CA ASN A 8 -7.75 -3.41 -2.80
C ASN A 8 -8.79 -3.28 -1.69
N LYS A 9 -8.66 -4.07 -0.61
CA LYS A 9 -9.54 -4.03 0.56
C LYS A 9 -8.96 -3.22 1.72
N ILE A 10 -7.76 -2.65 1.59
CA ILE A 10 -7.28 -1.61 2.52
C ILE A 10 -8.14 -0.38 2.23
N GLY A 11 -9.32 -0.33 2.85
CA GLY A 11 -10.20 0.82 2.75
C GLY A 11 -9.49 2.06 3.27
N LEU A 12 -9.77 3.19 2.65
CA LEU A 12 -9.26 4.47 3.14
C LEU A 12 -9.64 4.67 4.61
N PRO A 13 -8.71 5.16 5.45
CA PRO A 13 -9.01 5.45 6.83
C PRO A 13 -10.12 6.51 6.90
N LYS A 14 -10.99 6.38 7.91
CA LYS A 14 -11.95 7.45 8.22
C LYS A 14 -11.17 8.65 8.77
N LEU A 15 -11.40 9.82 8.17
CA LEU A 15 -10.86 11.08 8.67
C LEU A 15 -11.71 11.61 9.82
N SER A 16 -11.11 12.47 10.65
CA SER A 16 -11.80 13.12 11.78
C SER A 16 -13.01 13.92 11.32
N GLU A 17 -14.10 13.88 12.10
CA GLU A 17 -15.32 14.67 11.84
C GLU A 17 -15.10 16.18 12.03
N ASN A 18 -14.08 16.57 12.79
CA ASN A 18 -13.74 17.98 13.06
C ASN A 18 -12.73 18.56 12.04
N MET A 19 -12.42 17.84 10.96
CA MET A 19 -11.47 18.27 9.94
C MET A 19 -12.13 19.23 8.96
N ASP A 20 -11.37 20.24 8.50
CA ASP A 20 -11.83 21.11 7.44
C ASP A 20 -12.16 20.28 6.16
N PRO A 21 -13.29 20.53 5.48
CA PRO A 21 -13.67 19.78 4.29
C PRO A 21 -12.66 19.82 3.14
N GLU A 22 -11.90 20.91 3.00
CA GLU A 22 -10.87 21.05 1.97
C GLU A 22 -9.65 20.18 2.28
N ASP A 23 -9.17 20.23 3.52
CA ASP A 23 -8.08 19.38 4.01
C ASP A 23 -8.46 17.90 3.90
N ALA A 24 -9.69 17.57 4.30
CA ALA A 24 -10.20 16.21 4.20
C ALA A 24 -10.23 15.71 2.75
N ARG A 25 -10.57 16.58 1.79
CA ARG A 25 -10.54 16.25 0.35
C ARG A 25 -9.11 16.05 -0.14
N ALA A 26 -8.19 16.96 0.19
CA ALA A 26 -6.79 16.86 -0.21
C ALA A 26 -6.15 15.58 0.33
N LEU A 27 -6.37 15.28 1.61
CA LEU A 27 -5.86 14.06 2.25
C LEU A 27 -6.46 12.79 1.63
N ARG A 28 -7.76 12.77 1.33
CA ARG A 28 -8.37 11.62 0.62
C ARG A 28 -7.73 11.38 -0.72
N SER A 29 -7.52 12.43 -1.52
CA SER A 29 -6.86 12.31 -2.83
C SER A 29 -5.44 11.77 -2.69
N TYR A 30 -4.67 12.27 -1.72
CA TYR A 30 -3.32 11.80 -1.45
C TYR A 30 -3.29 10.32 -1.03
N LEU A 31 -4.18 9.93 -0.11
CA LEU A 31 -4.29 8.55 0.35
C LEU A 31 -4.68 7.59 -0.79
N TYR A 32 -5.58 8.00 -1.68
CA TYR A 32 -5.91 7.23 -2.88
C TYR A 32 -4.68 7.04 -3.78
N GLN A 33 -3.92 8.10 -4.05
CA GLN A 33 -2.70 8.00 -4.87
C GLN A 33 -1.66 7.07 -4.24
N MET A 34 -1.46 7.15 -2.91
CA MET A 34 -0.55 6.23 -2.22
C MET A 34 -1.01 4.79 -2.28
N GLN A 35 -2.32 4.54 -2.20
CA GLN A 35 -2.87 3.20 -2.33
C GLN A 35 -2.57 2.60 -3.72
N GLU A 36 -2.74 3.38 -4.79
CA GLU A 36 -2.41 2.95 -6.16
C GLU A 36 -0.91 2.65 -6.31
N GLN A 37 -0.05 3.53 -5.78
CA GLN A 37 1.40 3.33 -5.81
C GLN A 37 1.81 2.06 -5.04
N LEU A 38 1.25 1.86 -3.85
CA LEU A 38 1.51 0.66 -3.06
C LEU A 38 1.05 -0.60 -3.78
N GLN A 39 -0.12 -0.56 -4.42
CA GLN A 39 -0.61 -1.67 -5.22
C GLN A 39 0.30 -1.98 -6.41
N TYR A 40 0.80 -0.95 -7.09
CA TYR A 40 1.75 -1.13 -8.17
C TYR A 40 3.03 -1.81 -7.68
N VAL A 41 3.64 -1.32 -6.60
CA VAL A 41 4.85 -1.92 -6.02
C VAL A 41 4.59 -3.37 -5.64
N LEU A 42 3.48 -3.66 -4.96
CA LEU A 42 3.16 -5.02 -4.50
C LEU A 42 2.78 -5.97 -5.66
N SER A 43 2.23 -5.46 -6.75
CA SER A 43 1.94 -6.26 -7.96
C SER A 43 3.21 -6.60 -8.75
N ASN A 44 4.25 -5.76 -8.64
CA ASN A 44 5.54 -5.94 -9.31
C ASN A 44 6.63 -6.49 -8.37
N LEU A 45 6.28 -6.76 -7.10
CA LEU A 45 7.18 -7.34 -6.14
C LEU A 45 7.32 -8.84 -6.45
N ASP A 46 8.46 -9.20 -7.04
CA ASP A 46 8.87 -10.59 -7.24
C ASP A 46 10.18 -10.86 -6.51
N VAL A 47 10.51 -12.13 -6.29
CA VAL A 47 11.74 -12.56 -5.64
C VAL A 47 12.93 -11.88 -6.31
N GLU A 48 12.93 -11.73 -7.64
CA GLU A 48 13.97 -11.03 -8.41
C GLU A 48 14.21 -9.56 -7.99
N ASN A 49 13.16 -8.87 -7.56
CA ASN A 49 13.20 -7.48 -7.12
C ASN A 49 13.36 -7.31 -5.60
N MET A 50 13.39 -8.42 -4.85
CA MET A 50 13.61 -8.40 -3.40
C MET A 50 15.09 -8.25 -3.08
N SER A 51 15.39 -7.49 -2.03
CA SER A 51 16.76 -7.38 -1.51
C SER A 51 17.30 -8.75 -1.07
N ASP A 52 18.59 -8.96 -1.26
CA ASP A 52 19.25 -10.23 -0.90
C ASP A 52 19.04 -10.60 0.58
N GLU A 53 19.00 -9.60 1.46
CA GLU A 53 18.70 -9.80 2.88
C GLU A 53 17.29 -10.37 3.09
N MET A 54 16.29 -9.83 2.38
CA MET A 54 14.90 -10.29 2.52
C MET A 54 14.68 -11.66 1.89
N ARG A 55 15.35 -11.94 0.76
CA ARG A 55 15.38 -13.29 0.16
C ARG A 55 15.99 -14.31 1.12
N THR A 56 17.13 -13.98 1.71
CA THR A 56 17.82 -14.85 2.66
C THR A 56 16.95 -15.16 3.86
N LYS A 57 16.24 -14.17 4.42
CA LYS A 57 15.30 -14.38 5.52
C LYS A 57 14.11 -15.27 5.15
N LEU A 58 13.57 -15.15 3.94
CA LEU A 58 12.45 -15.97 3.47
C LEU A 58 12.84 -17.41 3.12
N GLN A 59 14.06 -17.65 2.64
CA GLN A 59 14.56 -18.99 2.32
C GLN A 59 14.97 -19.79 3.56
N ASN A 60 15.22 -19.11 4.68
CA ASN A 60 15.54 -19.72 5.97
C ASN A 60 14.30 -19.97 6.86
N LEU A 61 13.09 -19.72 6.34
CA LEU A 61 11.79 -20.01 6.96
C LEU A 61 11.15 -21.22 6.28
#